data_AF-A0A524C8Q6-F1
#
_entry.id   AF-A0A524C8Q6-F1
#
_cell.length_a   1.000
_cell.length_b   1.000
_cell.length_c   1.000
_cell.angle_alpha   90.00
_cell.angle_beta   90.00
_cell.angle_gamma   90.00
#
_symmetry.space_group_name_H-M   'P 1'
#
loop_
_entity.id
_entity.type
_entity.pdbx_description
1 polymer ?
#
loop_
_entity_poly.entity_id
_entity_poly.type
_entity_poly.pdbx_seq_one_letter_code
_entity_poly.pdbx_strand_id
1 'polypeptide(L)' 'IWVAVPYRMTYRYSERGYRYLFLDAGHVCQNLYLAAECIDFGVCAIAAYNDDKMNAVLDLDGKKQFAIYLATVGKK' A
#
# COMPACT_ATOMS: atom_id res chain seq x y z
N ILE A 1 2.66 -1.57 5.86
CA ILE A 1 1.44 -0.88 5.39
C ILE A 1 1.87 0.26 4.48
N TRP A 2 1.24 0.41 3.32
CA TRP A 2 1.51 1.49 2.38
C TRP A 2 0.36 2.48 2.39
N VAL A 3 0.70 3.77 2.35
CA VAL A 3 -0.25 4.89 2.35
C VAL A 3 -0.07 5.68 1.05
N ALA A 4 -1.19 5.95 0.37
CA ALA A 4 -1.19 6.78 -0.81
C ALA A 4 -1.52 8.23 -0.45
N VAL A 5 -0.86 9.18 -1.13
CA VAL A 5 -1.23 10.59 -1.15
C VAL A 5 -1.76 10.90 -2.55
N PRO A 6 -3.09 10.84 -2.80
CA PRO A 6 -3.61 10.79 -4.17
C PRO A 6 -3.21 11.98 -5.02
N TYR A 7 -3.14 13.17 -4.42
CA TYR A 7 -2.74 14.41 -5.11
C TYR A 7 -1.39 14.30 -5.83
N ARG A 8 -0.44 13.51 -5.31
CA ARG A 8 0.88 13.30 -5.94
C ARG A 8 0.77 12.67 -7.34
N MET A 9 -0.31 11.93 -7.61
CA MET A 9 -0.59 11.36 -8.93
C MET A 9 -1.70 12.10 -9.66
N THR A 10 -2.78 12.46 -8.95
CA THR A 10 -3.97 13.03 -9.59
C THR A 10 -3.76 14.47 -10.08
N TYR A 11 -2.81 15.23 -9.53
CA TYR A 11 -2.45 16.54 -10.07
C TYR A 11 -1.99 16.46 -11.54
N ARG A 12 -1.23 15.40 -11.89
CA ARG A 12 -0.67 15.21 -13.24
C ARG A 12 -1.57 14.37 -14.14
N TYR A 13 -2.22 13.36 -13.58
CA TYR A 13 -2.93 12.31 -14.33
C TYR A 13 -4.43 12.28 -14.09
N SER A 14 -4.99 13.27 -13.39
CA SER A 14 -6.41 13.36 -13.05
C SER A 14 -6.90 12.04 -12.41
N GLU A 15 -8.12 11.58 -12.75
CA GLU A 15 -8.69 10.34 -12.23
C GLU A 15 -7.88 9.09 -12.59
N ARG A 16 -7.17 9.10 -13.73
CA ARG A 16 -6.31 7.98 -14.13
C ARG A 16 -5.16 7.75 -13.15
N GLY A 17 -4.77 8.78 -12.39
CA GLY A 17 -3.79 8.70 -11.32
C GLY A 17 -4.07 7.59 -10.30
N TYR A 18 -5.35 7.28 -10.01
CA TYR A 18 -5.70 6.19 -9.10
C TYR A 18 -5.25 4.82 -9.60
N ARG A 19 -5.32 4.56 -10.92
CA ARG A 19 -4.84 3.29 -11.49
C ARG A 19 -3.33 3.15 -11.26
N TYR A 20 -2.57 4.24 -11.39
CA TYR A 20 -1.14 4.24 -11.14
C TYR A 20 -0.79 4.05 -9.67
N LEU A 21 -1.54 4.64 -8.74
CA LEU A 21 -1.34 4.42 -7.30
C LEU A 21 -1.40 2.94 -6.93
N PHE A 22 -2.39 2.19 -7.46
CA PHE A 22 -2.50 0.75 -7.20
C PHE A 22 -1.38 -0.06 -7.84
N LEU A 23 -0.95 0.30 -9.06
CA LEU A 23 0.19 -0.34 -9.72
C LEU A 23 1.49 -0.13 -8.92
N ASP A 24 1.73 1.10 -8.46
CA ASP A 24 2.91 1.45 -7.66
C ASP A 24 2.89 0.71 -6.31
N ALA A 25 1.74 0.63 -5.64
CA ALA A 25 1.61 -0.14 -4.40
C ALA A 25 1.95 -1.63 -4.62
N GLY A 26 1.50 -2.20 -5.74
CA GLY A 26 1.85 -3.57 -6.14
C GLY A 26 3.35 -3.76 -6.38
N HIS A 27 3.98 -2.85 -7.13
CA HIS A 27 5.43 -2.90 -7.39
C HIS A 27 6.25 -2.83 -6.10
N VAL A 28 5.90 -1.92 -5.19
CA VAL A 28 6.61 -1.82 -3.90
C VAL A 28 6.39 -3.06 -3.04
N CYS A 29 5.18 -3.64 -3.05
CA CYS A 29 4.91 -4.88 -2.35
C CYS A 29 5.73 -6.06 -2.91
N GLN A 30 5.89 -6.16 -4.22
CA GLN A 30 6.73 -7.20 -4.82
C GLN A 30 8.20 -7.05 -4.42
N ASN A 31 8.70 -5.82 -4.32
CA ASN A 31 10.05 -5.59 -3.80
C ASN A 31 10.19 -6.06 -2.35
N LEU A 32 9.14 -5.92 -1.52
CA LEU A 32 9.14 -6.46 -0.16
C LEU A 32 9.23 -7.99 -0.16
N TYR A 33 8.48 -8.68 -1.03
CA TYR A 33 8.59 -10.13 -1.20
C TYR A 33 10.02 -10.56 -1.51
N LEU A 34 10.65 -9.92 -2.50
CA LEU A 34 12.02 -10.24 -2.92
C LEU A 34 13.04 -9.95 -1.82
N ALA A 35 12.93 -8.79 -1.15
CA ALA A 35 13.84 -8.41 -0.08
C ALA A 35 13.74 -9.35 1.13
N ALA A 36 12.52 -9.76 1.52
CA ALA A 36 12.30 -10.70 2.61
C ALA A 36 12.82 -12.10 2.27
N GLU A 37 12.61 -12.57 1.03
CA GLU A 37 13.12 -13.87 0.59
C GLU A 37 14.65 -13.93 0.68
N CYS A 38 15.37 -12.85 0.37
CA CYS A 38 16.83 -12.78 0.49
C CYS A 38 17.36 -13.00 1.91
N ILE A 39 16.53 -12.82 2.94
CA ILE A 39 16.89 -13.01 4.36
C ILE A 39 16.15 -14.20 5.00
N ASP A 40 15.56 -15.07 4.18
CA ASP A 40 14.76 -16.24 4.59
C ASP A 40 13.51 -15.90 5.42
N PHE A 41 12.84 -14.81 5.06
CA PHE A 41 11.56 -14.39 5.61
C PHE A 41 10.43 -14.57 4.58
N GLY A 42 9.21 -14.75 5.07
CA GLY A 42 8.00 -14.80 4.26
C GLY A 42 7.23 -13.48 4.30
N VAL A 43 6.51 -13.18 3.21
CA VAL A 43 5.60 -12.03 3.09
C VAL A 43 4.22 -12.53 2.70
N CYS A 44 3.17 -11.92 3.27
CA CYS A 44 1.79 -12.14 2.84
C CYS A 44 1.12 -10.80 2.60
N ALA A 45 0.81 -10.51 1.33
CA ALA A 45 0.08 -9.31 0.96
C ALA A 45 -1.40 -9.45 1.29
N ILE A 46 -1.99 -8.37 1.77
CA ILE A 46 -3.37 -8.31 2.26
C ILE A 46 -4.07 -7.20 1.48
N ALA A 47 -4.96 -7.61 0.57
CA ALA A 47 -5.78 -6.69 -0.23
C ALA A 47 -7.16 -6.41 0.37
N ALA A 48 -7.62 -7.25 1.31
CA ALA A 48 -8.92 -7.13 1.94
C ALA A 48 -8.75 -6.77 3.42
N TYR A 49 -9.18 -5.57 3.79
CA TYR A 49 -9.20 -5.04 5.14
C TYR A 49 -10.31 -3.99 5.21
N ASN A 50 -10.63 -3.51 6.42
CA ASN A 50 -11.57 -2.42 6.58
C ASN A 50 -10.82 -1.09 6.48
N ASP A 51 -11.03 -0.35 5.40
CA ASP A 51 -10.35 0.92 5.11
C ASP A 51 -10.55 1.95 6.23
N ASP A 52 -11.79 2.14 6.70
CA ASP A 52 -12.11 3.13 7.74
C ASP A 52 -11.39 2.83 9.05
N LYS A 53 -11.41 1.56 9.49
CA LYS A 53 -10.69 1.13 10.69
C LYS A 53 -9.18 1.28 10.52
N MET A 54 -8.65 0.94 9.34
CA MET A 54 -7.21 1.04 9.08
C MET A 54 -6.73 2.49 9.06
N ASN A 55 -7.50 3.37 8.41
CA ASN A 55 -7.23 4.80 8.38
C ASN A 55 -7.31 5.39 9.80
N ALA A 56 -8.30 5.00 10.61
CA ALA A 56 -8.41 5.45 11.99
C ALA A 56 -7.21 5.01 12.87
N VAL A 57 -6.72 3.78 12.71
CA VAL A 57 -5.53 3.28 13.42
C VAL A 57 -4.27 4.07 13.07
N LEU A 58 -4.17 4.56 11.84
CA LEU A 58 -3.02 5.30 11.32
C LEU A 58 -3.19 6.83 11.40
N ASP A 59 -4.28 7.31 11.99
CA ASP A 59 -4.65 8.74 12.04
C ASP A 59 -4.69 9.41 10.64
N LEU A 60 -5.28 8.70 9.67
CA LEU A 60 -5.44 9.15 8.29
C LEU A 60 -6.87 9.64 8.03
N ASP A 61 -7.01 10.70 7.23
CA ASP A 61 -8.31 11.30 6.90
C ASP A 61 -9.13 10.52 5.84
N GLY A 62 -8.52 9.53 5.18
CA GLY A 62 -9.15 8.68 4.17
C GLY A 62 -9.39 9.36 2.82
N LYS A 63 -9.08 10.66 2.66
CA LYS A 63 -9.31 11.45 1.44
C LYS A 63 -8.01 11.97 0.83
N LYS A 64 -7.23 12.75 1.58
CA LYS A 64 -5.91 13.26 1.17
C LYS A 64 -4.83 12.20 1.37
N GLN A 65 -5.01 11.32 2.34
CA GLN A 65 -4.17 10.15 2.57
C GLN A 65 -5.03 8.95 2.99
N PHE A 66 -4.73 7.78 2.44
CA PHE A 66 -5.40 6.54 2.84
C PHE A 66 -4.46 5.34 2.75
N ALA A 67 -4.68 4.34 3.60
CA ALA A 67 -4.01 3.06 3.50
C ALA A 67 -4.43 2.37 2.19
N ILE A 68 -3.49 2.20 1.27
CA ILE A 68 -3.75 1.65 -0.08
C ILE A 68 -3.49 0.15 -0.17
N TYR A 69 -2.57 -0.37 0.65
CA TYR A 69 -2.19 -1.77 0.63
C TYR A 69 -1.48 -2.20 1.92
N LEU A 70 -1.54 -3.48 2.27
CA LEU A 70 -0.90 -4.05 3.44
C LEU A 70 -0.13 -5.32 3.08
N ALA A 71 0.88 -5.62 3.88
CA ALA A 71 1.53 -6.91 3.91
C ALA A 71 2.07 -7.19 5.33
N THR A 72 2.09 -8.47 5.70
CA THR A 72 2.82 -8.96 6.88
C THR A 72 4.16 -9.52 6.45
N VAL A 73 5.17 -9.41 7.31
CA VAL A 73 6.49 -10.02 7.13
C VAL A 73 6.83 -10.81 8.39
N GLY A 74 7.35 -12.02 8.24
CA GLY A 74 7.67 -12.89 9.37
C GLY A 74 8.73 -13.92 9.01
N LYS A 75 9.36 -14.49 10.03
CA LYS A 75 10.29 -15.61 9.84
C LYS A 75 9.50 -16.81 9.29
N LYS A 76 10.11 -17.54 8.35
CA LYS A 76 9.55 -18.79 7.84
C LYS A 76 9.51 -19.88 8.92
#